data_AF-A0A1M5H699-F1
#
_entry.id   AF-A0A1M5H699-F1
#
_cell.length_a   1.000
_cell.length_b   1.000
_cell.length_c   1.000
_cell.angle_alpha   90.00
_cell.angle_beta   90.00
_cell.angle_gamma   90.00
#
_symmetry.space_group_name_H-M   'P 1'
#
loop_
_entity.id
_entity.type
_entity.pdbx_description
1 polymer ?
#
loop_
_entity_poly.entity_id
_entity_poly.type
_entity_poly.pdbx_seq_one_letter_code
_entity_poly.pdbx_strand_id
1 'polypeptide(L)'
;MASIRDLKKDINYVLGDIIEAVYLVEASGNKQNSKEGNAIIDNAIEVFDELIAKVNQKSVENRPAHLKSVKAELETKAGSLIEQLNKLG
;
A
#
# COMPACT_ATOMS: atom_id res chain seq x y z
N MET A 1 -4.08 -17.59 13.83
CA MET A 1 -2.96 -16.94 13.12
C MET A 1 -3.56 -16.30 11.87
N ALA A 2 -3.39 -14.98 11.68
CA ALA A 2 -3.84 -14.34 10.44
C ALA A 2 -3.18 -15.11 9.28
N SER A 3 -4.02 -15.74 8.46
CA SER A 3 -3.55 -16.59 7.38
C SER A 3 -2.78 -15.71 6.38
N ILE A 4 -1.84 -16.28 5.63
CA ILE A 4 -1.16 -15.56 4.52
C ILE A 4 -2.17 -14.86 3.61
N ARG A 5 -3.37 -15.47 3.46
CA ARG A 5 -4.50 -14.90 2.75
C ARG A 5 -5.00 -13.59 3.38
N ASP A 6 -5.06 -13.50 4.70
CA ASP A 6 -5.52 -12.30 5.40
C ASP A 6 -4.50 -11.18 5.23
N LEU A 7 -3.18 -11.45 5.35
CA LEU A 7 -2.17 -10.42 5.09
C LEU A 7 -2.22 -9.90 3.64
N LYS A 8 -2.45 -10.79 2.66
CA LYS A 8 -2.65 -10.35 1.26
C LYS A 8 -3.89 -9.48 1.10
N LYS A 9 -4.98 -9.83 1.80
CA LYS A 9 -6.20 -9.01 1.80
C LYS A 9 -5.94 -7.65 2.42
N ASP A 10 -5.25 -7.60 3.56
CA ASP A 10 -4.88 -6.35 4.23
C ASP A 10 -4.06 -5.45 3.29
N ILE A 11 -3.06 -6.00 2.59
CA ILE A 11 -2.27 -5.25 1.60
C ILE A 11 -3.17 -4.71 0.47
N ASN A 12 -4.07 -5.55 -0.09
CA ASN A 12 -4.98 -5.12 -1.15
C ASN A 12 -5.94 -4.02 -0.68
N TYR A 13 -6.54 -4.17 0.50
CA TYR A 13 -7.50 -3.20 1.02
C TYR A 13 -6.83 -1.89 1.36
N VAL A 14 -5.74 -1.92 2.14
CA VAL A 14 -5.07 -0.69 2.57
C VAL A 14 -4.53 0.11 1.38
N LEU A 15 -3.82 -0.53 0.44
CA LEU A 15 -3.27 0.19 -0.70
C LEU A 15 -4.35 0.56 -1.73
N GLY A 16 -5.39 -0.26 -1.88
CA GLY A 16 -6.55 0.06 -2.71
C GLY A 16 -7.33 1.28 -2.20
N ASP A 17 -7.58 1.34 -0.89
CA ASP A 17 -8.25 2.47 -0.24
C ASP A 17 -7.44 3.76 -0.39
N ILE A 18 -6.10 3.69 -0.33
CA ILE A 18 -5.22 4.84 -0.57
C ILE A 18 -5.34 5.32 -2.02
N ILE A 19 -5.32 4.42 -3.00
CA ILE A 19 -5.49 4.75 -4.42
C ILE A 19 -6.85 5.41 -4.66
N GLU A 20 -7.92 4.87 -4.07
CA GLU A 20 -9.26 5.46 -4.17
C GLU A 20 -9.31 6.85 -3.53
N ALA A 21 -8.67 7.02 -2.37
CA ALA A 21 -8.58 8.32 -1.71
C ALA A 21 -7.85 9.37 -2.55
N VAL A 22 -6.81 9.01 -3.31
CA VAL A 22 -6.18 9.91 -4.28
C VAL A 22 -7.20 10.42 -5.31
N TYR A 23 -7.96 9.51 -5.92
CA TYR A 23 -8.99 9.89 -6.90
C TYR A 23 -10.06 10.81 -6.30
N LEU A 24 -10.47 10.56 -5.05
CA LEU A 24 -11.45 11.40 -4.35
C LEU A 24 -10.91 12.82 -4.10
N VAL A 25 -9.67 12.95 -3.63
CA VAL A 25 -9.04 14.25 -3.41
C VAL A 25 -8.89 15.01 -4.73
N GLU A 26 -8.40 14.36 -5.79
CA GLU A 26 -8.26 14.99 -7.11
C GLU A 26 -9.61 15.45 -7.69
N ALA A 27 -10.65 14.62 -7.57
CA ALA A 27 -11.99 14.95 -8.02
C ALA A 27 -12.56 16.15 -7.26
N SER A 28 -12.32 16.23 -5.95
CA SER A 28 -12.77 17.36 -5.12
C SER A 28 -12.02 18.67 -5.44
N GLY A 29 -10.76 18.58 -5.85
CA GLY A 29 -9.90 19.73 -6.19
C GLY A 29 -10.00 20.20 -7.65
N ASN A 30 -10.81 19.53 -8.48
CA ASN A 30 -10.87 19.74 -9.93
C ASN A 30 -9.50 19.56 -10.63
N LYS A 31 -8.63 18.70 -10.03
CA LYS A 31 -7.26 18.39 -10.48
C LYS A 31 -7.16 16.97 -11.03
N GLN A 32 -8.20 16.51 -11.70
CA GLN A 32 -8.30 15.13 -12.18
C GLN A 32 -7.10 14.75 -13.05
N ASN A 33 -6.40 13.66 -12.71
CA ASN A 33 -5.16 13.19 -13.34
C ASN A 33 -3.97 14.14 -13.12
N SER A 34 -3.78 14.63 -11.90
CA SER A 34 -2.58 15.39 -11.56
C SER A 34 -1.35 14.47 -11.62
N LYS A 35 -0.18 15.06 -11.94
CA LYS A 35 1.07 14.27 -11.97
C LYS A 35 1.40 13.76 -10.57
N GLU A 36 1.05 14.56 -9.56
CA GLU A 36 1.26 14.27 -8.16
C GLU A 36 0.39 13.11 -7.69
N GLY A 37 -0.90 13.07 -8.06
CA GLY A 37 -1.79 11.96 -7.73
C GLY A 37 -1.39 10.67 -8.42
N ASN A 38 -1.06 10.73 -9.72
CA ASN A 38 -0.53 9.58 -10.44
C ASN A 38 0.76 9.04 -9.80
N ALA A 39 1.66 9.89 -9.33
CA ALA A 39 2.87 9.46 -8.65
C ALA A 39 2.58 8.71 -7.33
N ILE A 40 1.55 9.11 -6.59
CA ILE A 40 1.12 8.39 -5.37
C ILE A 40 0.52 7.03 -5.74
N ILE A 41 -0.28 6.96 -6.82
CA ILE A 41 -0.87 5.72 -7.31
C ILE A 41 0.21 4.75 -7.77
N ASP A 42 1.17 5.21 -8.57
CA ASP A 42 2.29 4.40 -9.05
C ASP A 42 3.10 3.85 -7.87
N ASN A 43 3.40 4.70 -6.87
CA ASN A 43 4.10 4.28 -5.65
C ASN A 43 3.29 3.24 -4.86
N ALA A 44 1.98 3.43 -4.71
CA ALA A 44 1.11 2.46 -4.06
C ALA A 44 1.12 1.08 -4.76
N ILE A 45 1.16 1.06 -6.10
CA ILE A 45 1.27 -0.16 -6.90
C ILE A 45 2.65 -0.82 -6.72
N GLU A 46 3.74 -0.05 -6.74
CA GLU A 46 5.09 -0.58 -6.48
C GLU A 46 5.20 -1.22 -5.09
N VAL A 47 4.66 -0.55 -4.06
CA VAL A 47 4.61 -1.08 -2.70
C VAL A 47 3.76 -2.34 -2.63
N PHE A 48 2.63 -2.39 -3.35
CA PHE A 48 1.79 -3.56 -3.43
C PHE A 48 2.58 -4.77 -3.97
N ASP A 49 3.23 -4.61 -5.13
CA ASP A 49 3.99 -5.68 -5.78
C ASP A 49 5.15 -6.15 -4.89
N GLU A 50 5.87 -5.21 -4.26
CA GLU A 50 6.96 -5.50 -3.33
C GLU A 50 6.48 -6.35 -2.15
N LEU A 51 5.41 -5.91 -1.49
CA LEU A 51 4.87 -6.61 -0.31
C LEU A 51 4.29 -7.97 -0.70
N ILE A 52 3.58 -8.08 -1.83
CA ILE A 52 3.04 -9.36 -2.29
C ILE A 52 4.17 -10.34 -2.63
N ALA A 53 5.24 -9.89 -3.26
CA ALA A 53 6.43 -10.71 -3.52
C ALA A 53 7.04 -11.23 -2.21
N LYS A 54 7.22 -10.35 -1.21
CA LYS A 54 7.70 -10.72 0.13
C LYS A 54 6.75 -11.69 0.82
N VAL A 55 5.44 -11.47 0.75
CA VAL A 55 4.46 -12.43 1.29
C VAL A 55 4.57 -13.76 0.59
N ASN A 56 4.84 -13.83 -0.70
CA ASN A 56 4.96 -15.09 -1.43
C ASN A 56 6.31 -15.81 -1.25
N GLN A 57 7.32 -15.15 -0.67
CA GLN A 57 8.63 -15.74 -0.42
C GLN A 57 8.55 -16.83 0.66
N LYS A 58 8.63 -18.10 0.22
CA LYS A 58 8.57 -19.28 1.09
C LYS A 58 9.95 -19.69 1.63
N SER A 59 11.02 -19.35 0.91
CA SER A 59 12.40 -19.70 1.27
C SER A 59 12.96 -18.76 2.34
N VAL A 60 12.30 -18.67 3.48
CA VAL A 60 12.72 -17.86 4.64
C VAL A 60 12.85 -18.76 5.86
N GLU A 61 13.89 -18.54 6.65
CA GLU A 61 14.21 -19.38 7.81
C GLU A 61 13.10 -19.34 8.87
N ASN A 62 12.58 -18.14 9.16
CA ASN A 62 11.49 -17.94 10.12
C ASN A 62 10.29 -17.27 9.44
N ARG A 63 9.39 -18.11 8.90
CA ARG A 63 8.20 -17.66 8.16
C ARG A 63 7.24 -16.79 8.99
N PRO A 64 6.90 -17.13 10.26
CA PRO A 64 6.10 -16.25 11.10
C PRO A 64 6.72 -14.86 11.34
N ALA A 65 8.02 -14.80 11.64
CA ALA A 65 8.72 -13.53 11.84
C ALA A 65 8.75 -12.69 10.55
N HIS A 66 9.00 -13.34 9.41
CA HIS A 66 8.95 -12.69 8.10
C HIS A 66 7.60 -12.05 7.81
N LEU A 67 6.50 -12.81 7.98
CA LEU A 67 5.14 -12.28 7.76
C LEU A 67 4.80 -11.12 8.69
N LYS A 68 5.28 -11.15 9.94
CA LYS A 68 5.14 -10.03 10.88
C LYS A 68 5.90 -8.80 10.42
N SER A 69 7.11 -8.98 9.90
CA SER A 69 7.91 -7.89 9.32
C SER A 69 7.21 -7.25 8.12
N VAL A 70 6.65 -8.06 7.21
CA VAL A 70 5.92 -7.55 6.04
C VAL A 70 4.69 -6.73 6.47
N LYS A 71 4.01 -7.13 7.55
CA LYS A 71 2.91 -6.33 8.10
C LYS A 71 3.37 -4.98 8.65
N ALA A 72 4.47 -4.94 9.41
CA ALA A 72 5.03 -3.68 9.90
C ALA A 72 5.50 -2.77 8.76
N GLU A 73 6.01 -3.37 7.69
CA GLU A 73 6.41 -2.65 6.49
C GLU A 73 5.21 -2.06 5.74
N LEU A 74 4.10 -2.80 5.62
CA LEU A 74 2.83 -2.29 5.10
C LEU A 74 2.39 -1.05 5.88
N GLU A 75 2.36 -1.11 7.22
CA GLU A 75 1.94 0.02 8.06
C GLU A 75 2.82 1.25 7.83
N THR A 76 4.13 1.06 7.71
CA THR A 76 5.09 2.15 7.48
C THR A 76 4.91 2.78 6.09
N LYS A 77 4.84 1.96 5.04
CA LYS A 77 4.71 2.42 3.65
C LYS A 77 3.35 3.08 3.43
N ALA A 78 2.27 2.49 3.96
CA ALA A 78 0.93 3.06 3.91
C ALA A 78 0.87 4.41 4.62
N GLY A 79 1.50 4.56 5.79
CA GLY A 79 1.62 5.84 6.48
C GLY A 79 2.30 6.91 5.61
N SER A 80 3.39 6.55 4.93
CA SER A 80 4.08 7.48 4.02
C SER A 80 3.22 7.90 2.82
N LEU A 81 2.45 6.97 2.24
CA LEU A 81 1.52 7.28 1.15
C LEU A 81 0.39 8.20 1.61
N ILE A 82 -0.15 7.99 2.81
CA ILE A 82 -1.16 8.86 3.42
C ILE A 82 -0.59 10.27 3.66
N GLU A 83 0.66 10.39 4.11
CA GLU A 83 1.31 11.71 4.24
C GLU A 83 1.48 12.43 2.89
N GLN A 84 1.75 11.70 1.81
CA GLN A 84 1.81 12.27 0.46
C GLN A 84 0.43 12.71 -0.02
N LEU A 85 -0.59 11.87 0.21
CA LEU A 85 -1.99 12.18 -0.10
C LEU A 85 -2.46 13.44 0.63
N ASN A 86 -2.16 13.58 1.92
CA ASN A 86 -2.53 14.74 2.73
C ASN A 86 -1.85 16.05 2.27
N LYS A 87 -0.77 15.96 1.48
CA LYS A 87 -0.13 17.15 0.88
C LYS A 87 -0.76 17.52 -0.48
N LEU A 88 -1.56 16.62 -1.06
CA LEU A 88 -2.19 16.78 -2.36
C LEU A 88 -3.49 17.59 -2.28
N GLY A 89 -4.27 17.38 -1.20
CA GLY A 89 -5.49 18.10 -0.85
C GLY A 89 -5.24 19.22 0.14
#